data_AF-A0A5B6VMI4-F1
#
_entry.id   AF-A0A5B6VMI4-F1
#
_cell.length_a   1.000
_cell.length_b   1.000
_cell.length_c   1.000
_cell.angle_alpha   90.00
_cell.angle_beta   90.00
_cell.angle_gamma   90.00
#
_symmetry.space_group_name_H-M   'P 1'
#
loop_
_entity.id
_entity.type
_entity.pdbx_description
1 polymer ?
#
loop_
_entity_poly.entity_id
_entity_poly.type
_entity_poly.pdbx_seq_one_letter_code
_entity_poly.pdbx_strand_id
1 'polypeptide(L)'
;MDLETLYDAWERYKDLLRWCPHLGLPLWQQVQTFYNGVNPSMRQLVDLAAGRTLNNKTPEATYEFIEEMTKPTKAAEVFNLDAVSMLSNQVEMLNKKIDGLCDSLQIHPIMQCNTNGGWRNNTNYPPYNKC
;
A
#
# COMPACT_ATOMS: atom_id res chain seq x y z
N MET A 1 14.72 -9.75 7.71
CA MET A 1 14.57 -10.92 6.83
C MET A 1 13.90 -10.38 5.59
N ASP A 2 14.69 -10.19 4.53
CA ASP A 2 14.20 -9.56 3.31
C ASP A 2 13.15 -10.47 2.67
N LEU A 3 11.96 -9.93 2.45
CA LEU A 3 10.88 -10.63 1.78
C LEU A 3 11.23 -10.69 0.29
N GLU A 4 11.74 -11.84 -0.18
CA GLU A 4 11.93 -12.09 -1.62
C GLU A 4 10.58 -11.88 -2.31
N THR A 5 10.55 -11.18 -3.45
CA THR A 5 9.33 -11.03 -4.25
C THR A 5 9.19 -12.17 -5.26
N LEU A 6 8.00 -12.38 -5.82
CA LEU A 6 7.82 -13.38 -6.88
C LEU A 6 8.69 -13.06 -8.11
N TYR A 7 8.89 -11.77 -8.40
CA TYR A 7 9.79 -11.30 -9.45
C TYR A 7 11.24 -11.72 -9.17
N ASP A 8 11.76 -11.43 -7.97
CA ASP A 8 13.13 -11.79 -7.61
C ASP A 8 13.36 -13.30 -7.68
N ALA A 9 12.40 -14.08 -7.18
CA ALA A 9 12.45 -15.54 -7.24
C ALA A 9 12.44 -16.06 -8.68
N TRP A 10 11.64 -15.46 -9.57
CA TRP A 10 11.54 -15.85 -10.99
C TRP A 10 12.81 -15.51 -11.77
N GLU A 11 13.36 -14.31 -11.60
CA GLU A 11 14.61 -13.91 -12.24
C GLU A 11 15.78 -14.81 -11.78
N ARG A 12 15.89 -15.05 -10.47
CA ARG A 12 16.91 -15.96 -9.91
C ARG A 12 16.80 -17.38 -10.48
N TYR A 13 15.57 -17.86 -10.68
CA TYR A 13 15.33 -19.16 -11.29
C TYR A 13 15.74 -19.20 -12.77
N LYS A 14 15.40 -18.15 -13.55
CA LYS A 14 15.83 -18.03 -14.96
C LYS A 14 17.35 -17.95 -15.10
N ASP A 15 18.03 -17.26 -14.20
CA ASP A 15 19.50 -17.19 -14.19
C ASP A 15 20.15 -18.55 -13.86
N LEU A 16 19.56 -19.33 -12.94
CA LEU A 16 19.99 -20.70 -12.68
C LEU A 16 19.87 -21.60 -13.93
N LEU A 17 18.77 -21.47 -14.67
CA LEU A 17 18.57 -22.22 -15.92
C LEU A 17 19.59 -21.81 -17.00
N ARG A 18 19.96 -20.53 -17.06
CA ARG A 18 21.00 -20.01 -17.97
C ARG A 18 22.40 -20.53 -17.66
N TRP A 19 22.71 -20.73 -16.38
CA TRP A 19 24.00 -21.29 -15.93
C TRP A 19 24.11 -22.79 -16.20
N CYS A 20 22.98 -23.49 -16.28
CA CYS A 20 22.90 -24.93 -16.52
C CYS A 20 22.19 -25.25 -17.84
N PRO A 21 22.64 -24.75 -19.01
CA PRO A 21 21.95 -24.94 -20.28
C PRO A 21 21.92 -26.42 -20.71
N HIS A 22 22.86 -27.22 -20.20
CA HIS A 22 22.94 -28.66 -20.44
C HIS A 22 21.85 -29.48 -19.72
N LEU A 23 21.11 -28.88 -18.77
CA LEU A 23 20.11 -29.59 -17.99
C LEU A 23 18.89 -30.01 -18.82
N GLY A 24 18.66 -29.37 -19.98
CA GLY A 24 17.71 -29.84 -21.00
C GLY A 24 16.28 -30.07 -20.49
N LEU A 25 15.87 -29.36 -19.43
CA LEU A 25 14.56 -29.59 -18.82
C LEU A 25 13.45 -29.14 -19.77
N PRO A 26 12.46 -29.99 -20.10
CA PRO A 26 11.25 -29.55 -20.77
C PRO A 26 10.53 -28.47 -19.94
N LEU A 27 9.85 -27.55 -20.63
CA LEU A 27 9.22 -26.37 -20.03
C LEU A 27 8.30 -26.71 -18.83
N TRP A 28 7.56 -27.82 -18.92
CA TRP A 28 6.69 -28.28 -17.84
C TRP A 28 7.46 -28.59 -16.55
N GLN A 29 8.67 -29.16 -16.65
CA GLN A 29 9.53 -29.42 -15.49
C GLN A 29 10.08 -28.13 -14.91
N GLN A 30 10.39 -27.15 -15.76
CA GLN A 30 10.88 -25.85 -15.30
C GLN A 30 9.81 -25.14 -14.47
N VAL A 31 8.60 -25.04 -15.02
CA VAL A 31 7.44 -24.43 -14.36
C VAL A 31 7.09 -25.16 -13.05
N GLN A 32 7.06 -26.49 -13.07
CA GLN A 32 6.73 -27.26 -11.87
C GLN A 32 7.81 -27.13 -10.78
N THR A 33 9.08 -27.12 -11.18
CA THR A 33 10.21 -26.93 -10.25
C THR A 33 10.13 -25.56 -9.58
N PHE A 34 9.89 -24.51 -10.37
CA PHE A 34 9.71 -23.17 -9.83
C PHE A 34 8.53 -23.10 -8.86
N TYR A 35 7.35 -23.56 -9.28
CA TYR A 35 6.13 -23.54 -8.47
C TYR A 35 6.27 -24.29 -7.14
N ASN A 36 7.00 -25.41 -7.14
CA ASN A 36 7.28 -26.18 -5.94
C ASN A 36 8.37 -25.56 -5.06
N GLY A 37 9.28 -24.78 -5.64
CA GLY A 37 10.38 -24.11 -4.96
C GLY A 37 10.02 -22.78 -4.30
N VAL A 38 8.96 -22.11 -4.75
CA VAL A 38 8.47 -20.87 -4.13
C VAL A 38 7.76 -21.13 -2.80
N ASN A 39 7.78 -20.12 -1.92
CA ASN A 39 7.18 -20.24 -0.60
C ASN A 39 5.65 -20.44 -0.67
N PRO A 40 5.01 -21.02 0.37
CA PRO A 40 3.57 -21.32 0.36
C PRO A 40 2.67 -20.10 0.13
N SER A 41 3.03 -18.93 0.65
CA SER A 41 2.25 -17.69 0.49
C SER A 41 2.31 -17.16 -0.95
N MET A 42 3.47 -17.22 -1.60
CA MET A 42 3.60 -16.91 -3.03
C MET A 42 2.82 -17.90 -3.88
N ARG A 43 2.86 -19.18 -3.53
CA ARG A 43 2.11 -20.22 -4.22
C ARG A 43 0.61 -19.95 -4.18
N GLN A 44 0.08 -19.60 -3.00
CA GLN A 44 -1.31 -19.19 -2.83
C GLN A 44 -1.65 -17.95 -3.66
N LEU A 45 -0.76 -16.95 -3.71
CA LEU A 45 -0.94 -15.77 -4.56
C LEU A 45 -1.06 -16.15 -6.04
N VAL A 46 -0.19 -17.05 -6.51
CA VAL A 46 -0.22 -17.53 -7.90
C VAL A 46 -1.51 -18.29 -8.20
N ASP A 47 -1.95 -19.18 -7.30
CA ASP A 47 -3.22 -19.92 -7.44
C ASP A 47 -4.44 -18.98 -7.45
N LEU A 48 -4.46 -17.97 -6.58
CA LEU A 48 -5.53 -16.97 -6.53
C LEU A 48 -5.61 -16.16 -7.82
N ALA A 49 -4.47 -15.66 -8.30
CA ALA A 49 -4.40 -14.87 -9.52
C ALA A 49 -4.71 -15.71 -10.78
N ALA A 50 -4.40 -17.00 -10.77
CA ALA A 50 -4.76 -17.91 -11.86
C ALA A 50 -6.27 -18.24 -11.91
N GLY A 51 -7.02 -17.92 -10.85
CA GLY A 51 -8.46 -18.16 -10.71
C GLY A 51 -8.86 -19.63 -10.54
N ARG A 52 -7.89 -20.56 -10.60
CA ARG A 52 -7.92 -22.00 -10.37
C ARG A 52 -6.49 -22.49 -10.11
N THR A 53 -6.31 -23.73 -9.68
CA THR A 53 -4.98 -24.36 -9.57
C THR A 53 -4.26 -24.34 -10.92
N LEU A 54 -3.00 -23.91 -10.92
CA LEU A 54 -2.14 -23.85 -12.11
C LEU A 54 -2.05 -25.18 -12.89
N ASN A 55 -2.28 -26.30 -12.20
CA ASN A 55 -2.23 -27.67 -12.74
C ASN A 55 -3.19 -27.95 -13.92
N ASN A 56 -4.15 -27.06 -14.20
CA ASN A 56 -5.12 -27.23 -15.30
C ASN A 56 -4.73 -26.49 -16.60
N LYS A 57 -3.58 -25.80 -16.64
CA LYS A 57 -3.11 -25.02 -17.79
C LYS A 57 -1.95 -25.74 -18.50
N THR A 58 -1.72 -25.44 -19.77
CA THR A 58 -0.53 -25.93 -20.46
C THR A 58 0.73 -25.31 -19.84
N PRO A 59 1.90 -25.98 -19.94
CA PRO A 59 3.16 -25.44 -19.46
C PRO A 59 3.49 -24.04 -20.00
N GLU A 60 3.19 -23.81 -21.28
CA GLU A 60 3.40 -22.55 -21.98
C GLU A 60 2.51 -21.45 -21.40
N ALA A 61 1.21 -21.73 -21.23
CA ALA A 61 0.27 -20.77 -20.65
C ALA A 61 0.60 -20.45 -19.18
N THR A 62 1.17 -21.40 -18.46
CA THR A 62 1.61 -21.19 -17.07
C THR A 62 2.89 -20.35 -17.02
N TYR A 63 3.83 -20.61 -17.91
CA TYR A 63 5.05 -19.80 -18.03
C TYR A 63 4.69 -18.35 -18.37
N GLU A 64 3.86 -18.11 -19.39
CA GLU A 64 3.41 -16.77 -19.77
C GLU A 64 2.67 -16.07 -18.62
N PHE A 65 1.85 -16.81 -17.87
CA PHE A 65 1.14 -16.26 -16.72
C PHE A 65 2.10 -15.81 -15.59
N ILE A 66 3.13 -16.62 -15.29
CA ILE A 66 4.16 -16.25 -14.31
C ILE A 66 4.96 -15.05 -14.83
N GLU A 67 5.32 -15.03 -16.11
CA GLU A 67 5.99 -13.89 -16.75
C GLU A 67 5.12 -12.62 -16.62
N GLU A 68 3.81 -12.72 -16.85
CA GLU A 68 2.88 -11.59 -16.69
C GLU A 68 2.79 -11.08 -15.25
N MET A 69 2.72 -11.99 -14.27
CA MET A 69 2.68 -11.60 -12.86
C MET A 69 4.00 -11.00 -12.35
N THR A 70 5.11 -11.39 -12.96
CA THR A 70 6.45 -10.94 -12.58
C THR A 70 6.89 -9.72 -13.38
N LYS A 71 6.16 -9.33 -14.42
CA LYS A 71 6.44 -8.07 -15.12
C LYS A 71 6.44 -6.93 -14.11
N PRO A 72 7.52 -6.14 -14.02
CA PRO A 72 7.50 -4.92 -13.25
C PRO A 72 6.43 -4.04 -13.88
N THR A 73 5.28 -3.94 -13.22
CA THR A 73 4.26 -3.00 -13.65
C THR A 73 4.89 -1.62 -13.53
N LYS A 74 4.93 -0.87 -14.63
CA LYS A 74 5.25 0.57 -14.60
C LYS A 74 4.32 1.34 -13.64
N ALA A 75 3.28 0.68 -13.13
CA ALA A 75 2.35 1.16 -12.12
C ALA A 75 2.86 1.03 -10.66
N ALA A 76 4.04 0.46 -10.38
CA ALA A 76 4.68 0.61 -9.07
C ALA A 76 4.99 2.09 -8.74
N GLU A 77 4.94 2.98 -9.74
CA GLU A 77 4.98 4.44 -9.57
C GLU A 77 3.58 5.08 -9.44
N VAL A 78 2.49 4.40 -9.81
CA VAL A 78 1.16 5.01 -10.01
C VAL A 78 0.11 4.61 -8.96
N PHE A 79 0.24 3.47 -8.26
CA PHE A 79 -0.74 3.11 -7.21
C PHE A 79 -0.71 4.01 -5.96
N ASN A 80 0.32 4.84 -5.77
CA ASN A 80 0.41 5.75 -4.65
C ASN A 80 -0.37 7.06 -4.87
N LEU A 81 -0.60 7.50 -6.11
CA LEU A 81 -1.25 8.80 -6.37
C LEU A 81 -2.74 8.78 -6.02
N ASP A 82 -3.45 7.68 -6.32
CA ASP A 82 -4.90 7.58 -6.08
C ASP A 82 -5.23 7.46 -4.58
N ALA A 83 -4.46 6.67 -3.84
CA ALA A 83 -4.64 6.53 -2.38
C ALA A 83 -4.25 7.81 -1.64
N VAL A 84 -3.13 8.45 -2.01
CA VAL A 84 -2.70 9.72 -1.41
C VAL A 84 -3.68 10.84 -1.72
N SER A 85 -4.22 10.93 -2.94
CA SER A 85 -5.25 11.90 -3.31
C SER A 85 -6.54 11.69 -2.50
N MET A 86 -7.00 10.45 -2.37
CA MET A 86 -8.18 10.13 -1.55
C MET A 86 -7.98 10.51 -0.08
N LEU A 87 -6.83 10.20 0.52
CA LEU A 87 -6.53 10.58 1.91
C LEU A 87 -6.42 12.11 2.06
N SER A 88 -5.80 12.80 1.11
CA SER A 88 -5.71 14.26 1.10
C SER A 88 -7.09 14.91 1.10
N ASN A 89 -8.02 14.43 0.27
CA ASN A 89 -9.39 14.92 0.22
C ASN A 89 -10.14 14.69 1.54
N GLN A 90 -9.92 13.54 2.21
CA GLN A 90 -10.51 13.27 3.52
C GLN A 90 -9.97 14.20 4.62
N VAL A 91 -8.66 14.48 4.61
CA VAL A 91 -8.04 15.43 5.56
C VAL A 91 -8.57 16.84 5.36
N GLU A 92 -8.72 17.31 4.12
CA GLU A 92 -9.28 18.63 3.84
C GLU A 92 -10.73 18.75 4.33
N MET A 93 -11.56 17.72 4.11
CA MET A 93 -12.93 17.67 4.62
C MET A 93 -12.99 17.69 6.15
N LEU A 94 -12.08 16.99 6.83
CA LEU A 94 -12.00 17.00 8.29
C LEU A 94 -11.63 18.39 8.80
N ASN A 95 -10.68 19.08 8.16
CA ASN A 95 -10.29 20.43 8.57
C ASN A 95 -11.45 21.41 8.45
N LYS A 96 -12.21 21.37 7.36
CA LYS A 96 -13.42 22.21 7.19
C LYS A 96 -14.47 21.96 8.27
N LYS A 97 -14.63 20.71 8.72
CA LYS A 97 -15.54 20.39 9.83
C LYS A 97 -15.03 20.95 11.17
N ILE A 98 -13.72 20.93 11.41
CA ILE A 98 -13.11 21.52 12.60
C ILE A 98 -13.36 23.03 12.65
N ASP A 99 -13.12 23.72 11.53
CA ASP A 99 -13.37 25.17 11.42
C ASP A 99 -14.85 25.50 11.70
N GLY A 100 -15.78 24.74 11.08
CA GLY A 100 -17.21 24.94 11.29
C GLY A 100 -17.69 24.65 12.73
N LEU A 101 -17.06 23.69 13.43
CA LEU A 101 -17.32 23.46 14.85
C LEU A 101 -16.77 24.59 15.73
N CYS A 102 -15.62 25.16 15.37
CA CYS A 102 -15.05 26.32 16.06
C CYS A 102 -15.99 27.52 16.01
N ASP A 103 -16.58 27.79 14.84
CA ASP A 103 -17.53 28.89 14.64
C ASP A 103 -18.86 28.67 15.36
N SER A 104 -19.36 27.44 15.38
CA SER A 104 -20.68 27.09 15.95
C SER A 104 -20.72 27.17 17.47
N LEU A 105 -19.59 26.98 18.15
CA LEU A 105 -19.56 26.89 19.61
C LEU A 105 -19.54 28.25 20.31
N GLN A 106 -19.46 29.39 19.60
CA GLN A 106 -19.32 30.75 20.18
C GLN A 106 -18.42 30.77 21.43
N ILE A 107 -17.35 29.97 21.44
CA ILE A 107 -16.46 29.88 22.61
C ILE A 107 -15.69 31.18 22.61
N HIS A 108 -16.23 32.17 23.30
CA HIS A 108 -15.49 33.37 23.63
C HIS A 108 -14.42 32.95 24.65
N PRO A 109 -13.13 32.95 24.28
CA PRO A 109 -12.08 32.56 25.19
C PRO A 109 -12.08 33.49 26.42
N ILE A 110 -12.00 32.91 27.62
CA ILE A 110 -11.99 33.66 28.89
C ILE A 110 -10.78 34.62 28.94
N MET A 111 -9.68 34.22 28.29
CA MET A 111 -8.52 35.05 28.01
C MET A 111 -8.26 35.10 26.51
N GLN A 112 -8.03 36.31 26.00
CA GLN A 112 -7.63 36.54 24.61
C GLN A 112 -6.27 37.25 24.57
N CYS A 113 -5.41 36.88 23.62
CA CYS A 113 -4.19 37.62 23.34
C CYS A 113 -4.53 38.89 22.56
N ASN A 114 -4.00 40.03 22.99
CA ASN A 114 -4.09 41.26 22.23
C ASN A 114 -2.93 41.35 21.22
N THR A 115 -3.08 42.25 20.24
CA THR A 115 -2.09 42.50 19.17
C THR A 115 -0.74 42.99 19.69
N ASN A 116 -0.66 43.38 20.97
CA ASN A 116 0.56 43.85 21.62
C ASN A 116 1.21 42.74 22.47
N GLY A 117 0.77 41.48 22.31
CA GLY A 117 1.34 40.31 22.99
C GLY A 117 0.91 40.12 24.45
N GLY A 118 -0.03 40.93 24.95
CA GLY A 118 -0.56 40.80 26.32
C GLY A 118 -1.86 40.01 26.40
N TRP A 119 -2.17 39.45 27.57
CA TRP A 119 -3.44 38.75 27.84
C TRP A 119 -4.49 39.72 28.36
N ARG A 120 -5.72 39.65 27.81
CA ARG A 120 -6.89 40.38 28.34
C ARG A 120 -8.00 39.39 28.66
N ASN A 121 -8.66 39.60 29.79
CA ASN A 121 -9.84 38.84 30.17
C ASN A 121 -11.08 39.38 29.45
N ASN A 122 -11.97 38.48 29.05
CA ASN A 122 -13.24 38.88 28.45
C ASN A 122 -14.16 39.53 29.49
N THR A 123 -14.49 40.81 29.29
CA THR A 123 -15.32 41.61 30.20
C THR A 123 -16.78 41.14 30.29
N ASN A 124 -17.25 40.28 29.37
CA ASN A 124 -18.59 39.68 29.44
C ASN A 124 -18.72 38.55 30.48
N TYR A 125 -17.60 38.06 31.05
CA TYR A 125 -17.60 37.06 32.11
C TYR A 125 -16.77 37.56 33.31
N PRO A 126 -17.38 38.26 34.29
CA PRO A 126 -16.67 38.71 35.47
C PRO A 126 -16.17 37.52 36.31
N PRO A 127 -15.00 37.62 36.96
CA PRO A 127 -14.47 36.53 37.79
C PRO A 127 -15.41 36.29 38.98
N TYR A 128 -15.83 35.04 39.16
CA TYR A 128 -16.69 34.62 40.27
C TYR A 128 -16.08 35.06 41.63
N ASN A 129 -16.88 35.75 42.44
CA ASN A 129 -16.54 36.05 43.84
C ASN A 129 -16.31 34.72 44.60
N LYS A 130 -15.13 34.56 45.20
CA LYS A 130 -14.86 33.47 46.15
C LYS A 130 -15.55 33.79 47.48
N CYS A 131 -16.17 32.78 48.10
CA CYS A 131 -16.73 32.85 49.46
C CYS A 131 -15.69 33.32 50.49
#